data_AF-A0A2S6MV44-F1
#
_entry.id   AF-A0A2S6MV44-F1
#
_cell.length_a   1.000
_cell.length_b   1.000
_cell.length_c   1.000
_cell.angle_alpha   90.00
_cell.angle_beta   90.00
_cell.angle_gamma   90.00
#
_symmetry.space_group_name_H-M   'P 1'
#
loop_
_entity.id
_entity.type
_entity.pdbx_description
1 polymer ?
#
loop_
_entity_poly.entity_id
_entity_poly.type
_entity_poly.pdbx_seq_one_letter_code
_entity_poly.pdbx_strand_id
1 'polypeptide(L)'
;MPQTRQSHQTVASLAKALIRLRAQSGLTQAHVAVRMSTTQTAIARLESGRLSPSMQTVQNYARANGYCLEIGFIRTHAAEAKTGCILVVDANGQPQADRRSPDRQALPEA
;
A
#
# COMPACT_ATOMS: atom_id res chain seq x y z
N MET A 1 30.41 6.92 10.22
CA MET A 1 29.52 8.11 10.09
C MET A 1 29.06 8.19 8.62
N PRO A 2 27.79 8.47 8.30
CA PRO A 2 26.64 7.55 8.25
C PRO A 2 26.13 7.26 6.80
N GLN A 3 25.74 6.01 6.52
CA GLN A 3 25.07 5.58 5.27
C GLN A 3 23.52 5.73 5.34
N THR A 4 23.00 6.55 6.25
CA THR A 4 21.58 6.57 6.66
C THR A 4 20.63 7.41 5.78
N ARG A 5 21.01 7.82 4.57
CA ARG A 5 20.14 8.69 3.73
C ARG A 5 19.13 7.97 2.85
N GLN A 6 19.42 6.77 2.35
CA GLN A 6 18.53 6.13 1.37
C GLN A 6 17.30 5.44 1.99
N SER A 7 17.46 4.76 3.15
CA SER A 7 16.38 4.00 3.77
C SER A 7 15.22 4.86 4.29
N HIS A 8 15.48 6.14 4.61
CA HIS A 8 14.47 7.06 5.15
C HIS A 8 13.47 7.53 4.09
N GLN A 9 13.83 7.51 2.80
CA GLN A 9 12.98 8.10 1.75
C GLN A 9 11.72 7.26 1.50
N THR A 10 11.84 5.93 1.57
CA THR A 10 10.71 5.01 1.41
C THR A 10 9.72 5.15 2.56
N VAL A 11 10.21 5.17 3.81
CA VAL A 11 9.35 5.29 5.00
C VAL A 11 8.63 6.65 5.03
N ALA A 12 9.32 7.74 4.69
CA ALA A 12 8.71 9.06 4.61
C ALA A 12 7.65 9.14 3.49
N SER A 13 7.88 8.48 2.35
CA SER A 13 6.91 8.44 1.24
C SER A 13 5.68 7.61 1.60
N LEU A 14 5.88 6.47 2.27
CA LEU A 14 4.79 5.65 2.80
C LEU A 14 3.94 6.43 3.80
N ALA A 15 4.57 7.12 4.77
CA ALA A 15 3.87 7.91 5.75
C ALA A 15 2.97 8.99 5.11
N LYS A 16 3.48 9.68 4.07
CA LYS A 16 2.68 10.63 3.28
C LYS A 16 1.49 9.96 2.58
N ALA A 17 1.67 8.76 2.04
CA ALA A 17 0.58 8.01 1.41
C ALA A 17 -0.50 7.64 2.43
N LEU A 18 -0.13 7.19 3.63
CA LEU A 18 -1.07 6.89 4.72
C LEU A 18 -1.87 8.13 5.16
N ILE A 19 -1.21 9.28 5.33
CA ILE A 19 -1.89 10.55 5.66
C ILE A 19 -2.90 10.93 4.58
N ARG A 20 -2.54 10.80 3.30
CA ARG A 20 -3.44 11.07 2.17
C ARG A 20 -4.64 10.15 2.17
N LEU A 21 -4.42 8.86 2.40
CA LEU A 21 -5.49 7.85 2.49
C LEU A 21 -6.51 8.23 3.58
N ARG A 22 -6.01 8.58 4.76
CA ARG A 22 -6.86 9.01 5.88
C ARG A 22 -7.62 10.29 5.56
N ALA A 23 -6.97 11.27 4.93
CA ALA A 23 -7.62 12.50 4.51
C ALA A 23 -8.76 12.24 3.51
N GLN A 24 -8.55 11.36 2.53
CA GLN A 24 -9.60 10.96 1.57
C GLN A 24 -10.76 10.21 2.24
N SER A 25 -10.48 9.53 3.36
CA SER A 25 -11.49 8.80 4.13
C SER A 25 -12.30 9.71 5.07
N GLY A 26 -11.92 10.99 5.22
CA GLY A 26 -12.55 11.91 6.17
C GLY A 26 -12.32 11.52 7.64
N LEU A 27 -11.31 10.69 7.94
CA LEU A 27 -11.07 10.19 9.29
C LEU A 27 -9.98 11.00 10.03
N THR A 28 -10.14 11.13 11.34
CA THR A 28 -9.09 11.68 12.21
C THR A 28 -8.12 10.57 12.64
N GLN A 29 -6.94 10.94 13.14
CA GLN A 29 -6.01 9.96 13.70
C GLN A 29 -6.65 9.15 14.85
N ALA A 30 -7.52 9.78 15.65
CA ALA A 30 -8.27 9.10 16.70
C ALA A 30 -9.27 8.09 16.15
N HIS A 31 -10.00 8.42 15.08
CA HIS A 31 -10.92 7.48 14.43
C HIS A 31 -10.19 6.25 13.88
N VAL A 32 -9.05 6.45 13.20
CA VAL A 32 -8.23 5.34 12.71
C VAL A 32 -7.67 4.51 13.86
N ALA A 33 -7.25 5.15 14.95
CA ALA A 33 -6.75 4.47 16.14
C ALA A 33 -7.79 3.53 16.75
N VAL A 34 -9.03 4.00 16.90
CA VAL A 34 -10.16 3.18 17.37
C VAL A 34 -10.40 1.99 16.44
N ARG A 35 -10.42 2.21 15.12
CA ARG A 35 -10.63 1.13 14.13
C ARG A 35 -9.49 0.11 14.09
N MET A 36 -8.26 0.53 14.42
CA MET A 36 -7.08 -0.34 14.49
C MET A 36 -6.85 -0.92 15.89
N SER A 37 -7.73 -0.68 16.85
CA SER A 37 -7.55 -1.06 18.27
C SER A 37 -6.19 -0.64 18.82
N THR A 38 -5.78 0.60 18.53
CA THR A 38 -4.50 1.17 18.96
C THR A 38 -4.69 2.59 19.51
N THR A 39 -3.60 3.24 19.90
CA THR A 39 -3.65 4.61 20.44
C THR A 39 -3.46 5.66 19.34
N GLN A 40 -4.04 6.84 19.53
CA GLN A 40 -3.80 7.98 18.63
C GLN A 40 -2.30 8.30 18.53
N THR A 41 -1.56 8.20 19.63
CA THR A 41 -0.10 8.39 19.64
C THR A 41 0.63 7.37 18.77
N ALA A 42 0.19 6.11 18.75
CA ALA A 42 0.75 5.09 17.87
C ALA A 42 0.49 5.42 16.39
N ILE A 43 -0.72 5.88 16.05
CA ILE A 43 -1.04 6.36 14.69
C ILE A 43 -0.23 7.60 14.32
N ALA A 44 -0.08 8.56 15.22
CA ALA A 44 0.74 9.76 14.96
C ALA A 44 2.21 9.40 14.72
N ARG A 45 2.75 8.41 15.43
CA ARG A 45 4.12 7.91 15.20
C ARG A 45 4.23 7.20 13.85
N LEU A 46 3.23 6.39 13.47
CA LEU A 46 3.15 5.77 12.15
C LEU A 46 3.12 6.82 11.03
N GLU A 47 2.27 7.83 11.15
CA GLU A 47 2.15 8.94 10.19
C GLU A 47 3.36 9.89 10.18
N SER A 48 4.17 9.90 11.24
CA SER A 48 5.41 10.69 11.28
C SER A 48 6.56 10.08 10.48
N GLY A 49 6.44 8.82 10.05
CA GLY A 49 7.52 8.10 9.36
C GLY A 49 8.74 7.80 10.25
N ARG A 50 8.60 7.91 11.57
CA ARG A 50 9.67 7.61 12.56
C ARG A 50 9.77 6.13 12.92
N LEU A 51 8.73 5.36 12.63
CA LEU A 51 8.70 3.91 12.81
C LEU A 51 8.79 3.26 11.43
N SER A 52 9.46 2.11 11.34
CA SER A 52 9.40 1.24 10.17
C SER A 52 8.22 0.27 10.37
N PRO A 53 7.03 0.53 9.82
CA PRO A 53 5.89 -0.35 10.00
C PRO A 53 6.11 -1.69 9.30
N SER A 54 5.50 -2.75 9.83
CA SER A 54 5.38 -4.00 9.09
C SER A 54 4.36 -3.86 7.96
N MET A 55 4.45 -4.73 6.95
CA MET A 55 3.45 -4.80 5.88
C MET A 55 2.03 -5.02 6.43
N GLN A 56 1.91 -5.81 7.50
CA GLN A 56 0.63 -6.05 8.18
C GLN A 56 0.06 -4.77 8.78
N THR A 57 0.90 -3.90 9.37
CA THR A 57 0.46 -2.60 9.90
C THR A 57 -0.09 -1.70 8.79
N VAL A 58 0.60 -1.64 7.64
CA VAL A 58 0.16 -0.85 6.48
C VAL A 58 -1.19 -1.37 5.95
N GLN A 59 -1.33 -2.69 5.84
CA GLN A 59 -2.56 -3.32 5.36
C GLN A 59 -3.74 -3.06 6.32
N ASN A 60 -3.53 -3.21 7.62
CA ASN A 60 -4.57 -2.94 8.62
C ASN A 60 -4.95 -1.46 8.65
N TYR A 61 -3.99 -0.55 8.45
CA TYR A 61 -4.28 0.87 8.30
C TYR A 61 -5.15 1.13 7.07
N ALA A 62 -4.84 0.52 5.92
CA ALA A 62 -5.65 0.65 4.72
C ALA A 62 -7.09 0.17 4.96
N ARG A 63 -7.25 -1.02 5.56
CA ARG A 63 -8.56 -1.59 5.91
C ARG A 63 -9.35 -0.70 6.87
N ALA A 64 -8.70 -0.14 7.89
CA ALA A 64 -9.33 0.78 8.83
C ALA A 64 -9.89 2.04 8.14
N ASN A 65 -9.28 2.45 7.02
CA ASN A 65 -9.73 3.55 6.19
C ASN A 65 -10.72 3.13 5.08
N GLY A 66 -11.04 1.84 4.94
CA GLY A 66 -11.95 1.31 3.91
C GLY A 66 -11.27 0.97 2.58
N TYR A 67 -9.94 0.83 2.57
CA TYR A 67 -9.15 0.55 1.37
C TYR A 67 -8.47 -0.83 1.43
N CYS A 68 -8.12 -1.33 0.25
CA CYS A 68 -7.29 -2.51 0.06
C CYS A 68 -5.86 -2.07 -0.33
N LEU A 69 -4.83 -2.81 0.10
CA LEU A 69 -3.44 -2.48 -0.19
C LEU A 69 -3.00 -3.18 -1.48
N GLU A 70 -2.66 -2.39 -2.49
CA GLU A 70 -2.05 -2.84 -3.74
C GLU A 70 -0.59 -2.36 -3.82
N ILE A 71 0.32 -3.24 -4.22
CA ILE A 71 1.75 -2.93 -4.34
C ILE A 71 2.19 -3.19 -5.77
N GLY A 72 2.68 -2.13 -6.42
CA GLY A 72 3.34 -2.21 -7.72
C GLY A 72 4.86 -2.09 -7.58
N PHE A 73 5.59 -2.88 -8.36
CA PHE A 73 7.05 -2.77 -8.46
C PHE A 73 7.44 -2.04 -9.74
N ILE A 74 8.32 -1.04 -9.62
CA ILE A 74 8.95 -0.37 -10.75
C ILE A 74 10.35 -0.95 -10.96
N ARG A 75 10.75 -1.17 -12.21
CA ARG A 75 12.14 -1.53 -12.52
C ARG A 75 13.01 -0.28 -12.34
N THR A 76 13.98 -0.34 -11.45
CA THR A 76 14.97 0.73 -11.23
C THR A 76 16.00 0.81 -12.36
N HIS A 77 16.18 -0.27 -13.12
CA HIS A 77 16.92 -0.29 -14.38
C HIS A 77 16.14 -1.11 -15.41
N ALA A 78 15.64 -0.47 -16.46
CA ALA A 78 15.35 -1.13 -17.71
C ALA A 78 15.35 -0.10 -18.85
N ALA A 79 16.43 -0.08 -19.63
CA ALA A 79 16.23 0.03 -21.05
C ALA A 79 15.40 -1.20 -21.45
N GLU A 80 14.11 -0.98 -21.68
CA GLU A 80 13.20 -1.91 -22.35
C GLU A 80 12.92 -3.26 -21.66
N ALA A 81 11.82 -3.33 -20.89
CA ALA A 81 10.81 -4.39 -21.03
C ALA A 81 9.63 -4.16 -20.08
N LYS A 82 8.47 -3.87 -20.70
CA LYS A 82 7.14 -3.80 -20.09
C LYS A 82 6.78 -5.12 -19.42
N THR A 83 7.01 -5.24 -18.12
CA THR A 83 6.28 -6.18 -17.25
C THR A 83 6.38 -5.67 -15.83
N GLY A 84 5.37 -4.92 -15.38
CA GLY A 84 5.18 -4.62 -13.97
C GLY A 84 4.31 -5.72 -13.39
N CYS A 85 4.82 -6.50 -12.45
CA CYS A 85 4.02 -7.45 -11.70
C CYS A 85 3.31 -6.67 -10.59
N ILE A 86 1.99 -6.57 -10.68
CA ILE A 86 1.16 -5.92 -9.65
C ILE A 86 0.71 -7.00 -8.68
N LEU A 87 1.01 -6.83 -7.39
CA LEU A 87 0.52 -7.69 -6.33
C LEU A 87 -0.63 -6.96 -5.61
N VAL A 88 -1.87 -7.37 -5.90
CA VAL A 88 -3.06 -6.92 -5.18
C VAL A 88 -3.21 -7.80 -3.94
N VAL A 89 -3.26 -7.21 -2.75
CA VAL A 89 -3.46 -7.97 -1.50
C VAL A 89 -4.83 -7.61 -0.93
N ASP A 90 -5.77 -8.54 -1.03
CA ASP A 90 -7.18 -8.30 -0.69
C ASP A 90 -7.46 -8.14 0.82
N ALA A 91 -8.73 -7.94 1.17
CA ALA A 91 -9.20 -7.77 2.54
C ALA A 91 -8.92 -8.98 3.47
N ASN A 92 -8.55 -10.14 2.95
CA ASN A 92 -8.22 -11.36 3.70
C ASN A 92 -6.72 -11.68 3.73
N GLY A 93 -5.88 -10.83 3.11
CA GLY A 93 -4.44 -11.08 3.03
C GLY A 93 -4.06 -12.07 1.94
N GLN A 94 -5.00 -12.44 1.06
CA GLN A 94 -4.69 -13.31 -0.07
C GLN A 94 -4.14 -12.47 -1.24
N PRO A 95 -3.05 -12.93 -1.88
CA PRO A 95 -2.56 -12.33 -3.10
C PRO A 95 -3.56 -12.63 -4.24
N GLN A 96 -4.29 -11.62 -4.69
CA GLN A 96 -5.13 -11.72 -5.88
C GLN A 96 -4.25 -11.41 -7.09
N ALA A 97 -3.81 -12.46 -7.78
CA ALA A 97 -3.13 -12.32 -9.07
C ALA A 97 -4.05 -11.61 -10.08
N ASP A 98 -3.46 -10.77 -10.94
CA ASP A 98 -4.10 -10.07 -12.07
C ASP A 98 -5.04 -11.02 -12.83
N ARG A 99 -6.37 -10.88 -12.63
CA ARG A 99 -7.40 -11.60 -13.40
C ARG A 99 -7.65 -10.93 -14.75
N ARG A 100 -6.61 -10.44 -15.44
CA ARG A 100 -6.67 -10.41 -16.91
C ARG A 100 -6.58 -11.84 -17.42
N SER A 101 -7.71 -12.56 -17.28
CA SER A 101 -8.05 -13.60 -18.23
C SER A 101 -7.90 -13.00 -19.63
N PRO A 102 -7.17 -13.65 -20.55
CA PRO A 102 -7.31 -13.29 -21.95
C PRO A 102 -8.75 -13.67 -22.30
N ASP A 103 -9.57 -12.67 -22.60
CA ASP A 103 -10.85 -12.89 -23.25
C ASP A 103 -10.59 -13.85 -24.42
N ARG A 104 -11.27 -14.99 -24.35
CA ARG A 104 -11.41 -15.94 -25.45
C ARG A 104 -11.67 -15.12 -26.71
N GLN A 105 -10.75 -15.20 -27.67
CA GLN A 105 -11.09 -14.95 -29.06
C GLN A 105 -12.23 -15.89 -29.43
N ALA A 106 -13.46 -15.40 -29.32
CA ALA A 106 -14.56 -15.88 -30.13
C ALA A 106 -14.23 -15.45 -31.56
N LEU A 107 -13.63 -16.36 -32.34
CA LEU A 107 -13.74 -16.27 -33.79
C LEU A 107 -15.22 -16.50 -34.14
N PRO A 108 -15.86 -15.64 -34.93
CA PRO A 108 -17.04 -16.07 -35.65
C PRO A 108 -16.57 -17.03 -36.75
N GLU A 109 -17.11 -18.24 -36.76
CA GLU A 109 -17.09 -19.11 -37.93
C GLU A 109 -17.84 -18.40 -39.06
N ALA A 110 -17.12 -18.04 -40.13
CA ALA A 110 -17.66 -17.76 -41.46
C ALA A 110 -16.54 -17.87 -42.50
#